data_AF-A0A8K0GQK4-F1
#
_entry.id   AF-A0A8K0GQK4-F1
#
_cell.length_a   1.000
_cell.length_b   1.000
_cell.length_c   1.000
_cell.angle_alpha   90.00
_cell.angle_beta   90.00
_cell.angle_gamma   90.00
#
_symmetry.space_group_name_H-M   'P 1'
#
loop_
_entity.id
_entity.type
_entity.pdbx_description
1 polymer ?
#
loop_
_entity_poly.entity_id
_entity_poly.type
_entity_poly.pdbx_seq_one_letter_code
_entity_poly.pdbx_strand_id
1 'polypeptide(L)'
;MKQIPIPKTRRSTKDIVFITWNALTSSMKQVYGQPLHYLTRLLAKQWDRSRNGADDEEKPMEDIIPPGRAESIIWDVEEIHRLCTSYSYLAELWVSDPDYHAFVDEVIIPPS
;
A
#
# COMPACT_ATOMS: atom_id res chain seq x y z
N MET A 1 2.17 8.30 10.58
CA MET A 1 1.29 8.76 9.47
C MET A 1 -0.14 9.11 9.88
N LYS A 2 -0.47 9.18 11.18
CA LYS A 2 -1.83 9.48 11.70
C LYS A 2 -2.47 10.77 11.20
N GLN A 3 -1.67 11.77 10.84
CA GLN A 3 -2.14 13.09 10.42
C GLN A 3 -2.47 13.17 8.92
N ILE A 4 -2.13 12.15 8.12
CA ILE A 4 -2.38 12.15 6.68
C ILE A 4 -3.80 11.58 6.45
N PRO A 5 -4.75 12.36 5.93
CA PRO A 5 -6.12 11.88 5.72
C PRO A 5 -6.21 10.92 4.53
N ILE A 6 -7.14 9.97 4.60
CA ILE A 6 -7.50 9.13 3.45
C ILE A 6 -8.21 10.01 2.40
N PRO A 7 -7.88 9.89 1.10
CA PRO A 7 -8.57 10.64 0.05
C PRO A 7 -10.08 10.36 0.04
N LYS A 8 -10.88 11.41 0.21
CA LYS A 8 -12.36 11.33 0.21
C LYS A 8 -12.94 11.04 -1.17
N THR A 9 -12.25 11.48 -2.22
CA THR A 9 -12.65 11.28 -3.61
C THR A 9 -11.68 10.32 -4.25
N ARG A 10 -12.20 9.20 -4.76
CA ARG A 10 -11.41 8.27 -5.59
C ARG A 10 -11.13 8.92 -6.94
N ARG A 11 -9.88 8.86 -7.40
CA ARG A 11 -9.51 9.29 -8.76
C ARG A 11 -9.92 8.20 -9.76
N SER A 12 -9.97 8.56 -11.04
CA SER A 12 -10.30 7.62 -12.10
C SER A 12 -9.33 6.42 -12.07
N THR A 13 -9.87 5.21 -12.11
CA THR A 13 -9.09 3.97 -12.13
C THR A 13 -8.27 3.81 -13.42
N LYS A 14 -8.52 4.63 -14.46
CA LYS A 14 -7.82 4.57 -15.74
C LYS A 14 -6.32 4.86 -15.64
N ASP A 15 -5.89 5.58 -14.61
CA ASP A 15 -4.49 5.95 -14.40
C ASP A 15 -3.78 4.99 -13.41
N ILE A 16 -4.48 3.97 -12.90
CA ILE A 16 -3.97 3.04 -11.90
C ILE A 16 -3.52 1.75 -12.58
N VAL A 17 -2.23 1.42 -12.41
CA VAL A 17 -1.65 0.15 -12.90
C VAL A 17 -1.86 -0.93 -11.83
N PHE A 18 -2.56 -2.02 -12.17
CA PHE A 18 -2.86 -3.12 -11.25
C PHE A 18 -2.49 -4.51 -11.78
N ILE A 19 -1.23 -4.69 -12.14
CA ILE A 19 -0.68 -6.01 -12.49
C ILE A 19 -0.35 -6.85 -11.23
N THR A 20 0.06 -6.20 -10.14
CA THR A 20 0.35 -6.79 -8.82
C THR A 20 -0.10 -5.83 -7.71
N TRP A 21 -0.23 -6.32 -6.46
CA TRP A 21 -0.56 -5.46 -5.33
C TRP A 21 0.54 -4.44 -5.04
N ASN A 22 1.81 -4.83 -5.17
CA ASN A 22 2.94 -3.90 -5.03
C ASN A 22 2.95 -2.84 -6.15
N ALA A 23 2.57 -3.19 -7.38
CA ALA A 23 2.39 -2.22 -8.46
C ALA A 23 1.24 -1.24 -8.17
N LEU A 24 0.10 -1.75 -7.67
CA LEU A 24 -1.04 -0.93 -7.27
C LEU A 24 -0.66 0.09 -6.19
N THR A 25 -0.03 -0.34 -5.10
CA THR A 25 0.39 0.59 -4.03
C THR A 25 1.37 1.66 -4.54
N SER A 26 2.25 1.31 -5.48
CA SER A 26 3.19 2.26 -6.11
C SER A 26 2.45 3.26 -7.02
N SER A 27 1.49 2.78 -7.81
CA SER A 27 0.66 3.61 -8.69
C SER A 27 -0.24 4.55 -7.88
N MET A 28 -0.86 4.06 -6.80
CA MET A 28 -1.68 4.87 -5.89
C MET A 28 -0.86 6.00 -5.25
N LYS A 29 0.38 5.75 -4.85
CA LYS A 29 1.27 6.81 -4.34
C LYS A 29 1.43 7.94 -5.36
N GLN A 30 1.67 7.61 -6.64
CA GLN A 30 1.82 8.60 -7.70
C GLN A 30 0.51 9.34 -8.00
N VAL A 31 -0.59 8.59 -8.13
CA VAL A 31 -1.91 9.12 -8.47
C VAL A 31 -2.45 10.02 -7.37
N TYR A 32 -2.26 9.67 -6.09
CA TYR A 32 -2.80 10.43 -4.96
C TYR A 32 -1.82 11.44 -4.36
N GLY A 33 -0.53 11.35 -4.70
CA GLY A 33 0.52 12.20 -4.12
C GLY A 33 0.68 12.01 -2.61
N GLN A 34 0.28 10.84 -2.08
CA GLN A 34 0.38 10.53 -0.66
C GLN A 34 1.21 9.27 -0.43
N PRO A 35 2.04 9.24 0.62
CA PRO A 35 2.71 8.01 1.03
C PRO A 35 1.70 7.00 1.58
N LEU A 36 2.04 5.72 1.47
CA LEU A 36 1.33 4.62 2.11
C LEU A 36 2.14 4.10 3.30
N HIS A 37 1.45 3.58 4.31
CA HIS A 37 2.06 3.08 5.52
C HIS A 37 2.98 1.90 5.25
N TYR A 38 4.07 1.80 6.02
CA TYR A 38 5.04 0.69 5.96
C TYR A 38 4.33 -0.67 5.92
N LEU A 39 3.43 -0.91 6.87
CA LEU A 39 2.65 -2.14 6.97
C LEU A 39 1.75 -2.40 5.76
N THR A 40 1.18 -1.37 5.15
CA THR A 40 0.35 -1.52 3.93
C THR A 40 1.20 -1.99 2.76
N ARG A 41 2.38 -1.39 2.58
CA ARG A 41 3.32 -1.80 1.52
C ARG A 41 3.87 -3.20 1.77
N LEU A 42 4.15 -3.54 3.03
CA LEU A 42 4.59 -4.88 3.42
C LEU A 42 3.51 -5.94 3.13
N LEU A 43 2.25 -5.66 3.50
CA LEU A 43 1.13 -6.55 3.27
C LEU A 43 0.87 -6.76 1.78
N ALA A 44 0.93 -5.71 0.96
CA ALA A 44 0.80 -5.84 -0.49
C ALA A 44 1.86 -6.79 -1.09
N LYS A 45 3.11 -6.70 -0.63
CA LYS A 45 4.16 -7.64 -1.03
C LYS A 45 3.90 -9.07 -0.54
N GLN A 46 3.35 -9.23 0.65
CA GLN A 46 2.97 -10.55 1.17
C GLN A 46 1.85 -11.17 0.33
N TRP A 47 0.85 -10.38 -0.10
CA TRP A 47 -0.19 -10.85 -1.02
C TRP A 47 0.39 -11.26 -2.37
N ASP A 48 1.31 -10.49 -2.94
CA ASP A 48 1.99 -10.88 -4.18
C ASP A 48 2.76 -12.21 -3.99
N ARG A 49 3.57 -12.34 -2.93
CA ARG A 49 4.33 -13.56 -2.64
C ARG A 49 3.44 -14.78 -2.37
N SER A 50 2.25 -14.57 -1.80
CA SER A 50 1.31 -15.65 -1.49
C SER A 50 0.74 -16.33 -2.74
N ARG A 51 0.91 -15.72 -3.92
CA ARG A 51 0.48 -16.29 -5.20
C ARG A 51 1.50 -17.25 -5.81
N ASN A 52 2.73 -17.28 -5.31
CA ASN A 52 3.78 -18.13 -5.84
C ASN A 52 3.37 -19.62 -5.69
N GLY A 53 3.36 -20.36 -6.79
CA GLY A 53 2.93 -21.75 -6.87
C GLY A 53 1.42 -21.96 -7.00
N ALA A 54 0.61 -20.90 -7.13
CA ALA A 54 -0.82 -21.02 -7.39
C ALA A 54 -1.10 -21.21 -8.90
N ASP A 55 -2.22 -21.87 -9.24
CA ASP A 55 -2.61 -22.11 -10.64
C ASP A 55 -2.71 -20.83 -11.48
N ASP A 56 -3.05 -19.71 -10.82
CA ASP A 56 -3.23 -18.40 -11.43
C ASP A 56 -2.04 -17.45 -11.18
N GLU A 57 -0.86 -17.94 -10.80
CA GLU A 57 0.33 -17.12 -10.47
C GLU A 57 0.65 -16.07 -11.55
N GLU A 58 0.63 -16.49 -12.82
CA GLU A 58 0.99 -15.66 -13.98
C GLU A 58 -0.11 -14.67 -14.41
N LYS A 59 -1.33 -14.79 -13.88
CA LYS A 59 -2.43 -13.89 -14.27
C LYS A 59 -2.20 -12.49 -13.70
N PRO A 60 -2.39 -11.42 -14.48
CA PRO A 60 -2.47 -10.06 -13.94
C PRO A 60 -3.53 -9.97 -12.84
N MET A 61 -3.25 -9.22 -11.77
CA MET A 61 -4.21 -9.07 -10.67
C MET A 61 -5.52 -8.40 -11.12
N GLU A 62 -5.48 -7.50 -12.09
CA GLU A 62 -6.66 -6.85 -12.67
C GLU A 62 -7.65 -7.81 -13.36
N ASP A 63 -7.18 -8.98 -13.80
CA ASP A 63 -8.02 -10.04 -14.36
C ASP A 63 -8.75 -10.85 -13.28
N ILE A 64 -8.24 -10.83 -12.05
CA ILE A 64 -8.78 -11.56 -10.90
C ILE A 64 -9.68 -10.66 -10.05
N ILE A 65 -9.24 -9.43 -9.80
CA ILE A 65 -9.92 -8.45 -8.95
C ILE A 65 -10.09 -7.15 -9.73
N PRO A 66 -11.31 -6.58 -9.81
CA PRO A 66 -11.51 -5.29 -10.46
C PRO A 66 -10.67 -4.19 -9.80
N PRO A 67 -9.95 -3.33 -10.56
CA PRO A 67 -9.05 -2.31 -10.01
C PRO A 67 -9.68 -1.41 -8.95
N GLY A 68 -10.91 -0.94 -9.17
CA GLY A 68 -11.61 -0.09 -8.20
C GLY A 68 -11.91 -0.79 -6.86
N ARG A 69 -12.10 -2.12 -6.87
CA ARG A 69 -12.24 -2.90 -5.63
C ARG A 69 -10.89 -3.06 -4.93
N ALA A 70 -9.84 -3.38 -5.68
CA ALA A 70 -8.49 -3.52 -5.12
C ALA A 70 -8.00 -2.21 -4.50
N GLU A 71 -8.28 -1.09 -5.15
CA GLU A 71 -7.98 0.24 -4.63
C GLU A 71 -8.70 0.52 -3.31
N SER A 72 -9.99 0.19 -3.21
CA SER A 72 -10.74 0.34 -1.95
C SER A 72 -10.13 -0.49 -0.83
N ILE A 73 -9.77 -1.75 -1.11
CA ILE A 73 -9.13 -2.65 -0.13
C ILE A 73 -7.85 -2.02 0.41
N ILE A 74 -6.99 -1.48 -0.46
CA ILE A 74 -5.75 -0.83 -0.01
C ILE A 74 -6.05 0.37 0.87
N TRP A 75 -7.04 1.20 0.53
CA TRP A 75 -7.39 2.35 1.35
C TRP A 75 -7.98 1.99 2.71
N ASP A 76 -8.81 0.95 2.77
CA ASP A 76 -9.41 0.48 4.03
C ASP A 76 -8.32 -0.07 4.97
N VAL A 77 -7.37 -0.84 4.42
CA VAL A 77 -6.18 -1.31 5.15
C VAL A 77 -5.28 -0.14 5.58
N GLU A 78 -5.05 0.82 4.69
CA GLU A 78 -4.22 2.00 4.98
C GLU A 78 -4.82 2.83 6.12
N GLU A 79 -6.14 2.97 6.19
CA GLU A 79 -6.82 3.65 7.28
C GLU A 79 -6.57 2.97 8.63
N ILE A 80 -6.73 1.64 8.67
CA ILE A 80 -6.44 0.84 9.87
C ILE A 80 -4.98 1.04 10.28
N HIS A 81 -4.03 0.92 9.35
CA HIS A 81 -2.62 1.07 9.66
C HIS A 81 -2.26 2.49 10.12
N ARG A 82 -2.83 3.53 9.50
CA ARG A 82 -2.59 4.91 9.91
C ARG A 82 -3.10 5.17 11.33
N LEU A 83 -4.29 4.67 11.68
CA LEU A 83 -4.94 4.97 12.96
C LEU A 83 -4.48 4.09 14.12
N CYS A 84 -4.32 2.78 13.85
CA CYS A 84 -4.22 1.77 14.90
C CYS A 84 -2.79 1.30 15.18
N THR A 85 -1.83 1.55 14.30
CA THR A 85 -0.45 1.07 14.51
C THR A 85 0.24 1.84 15.63
N SER A 86 0.84 1.12 16.59
CA SER A 86 1.69 1.69 17.62
C SER A 86 3.12 1.89 17.12
N TYR A 87 3.81 2.90 17.65
CA TYR A 87 5.21 3.14 17.29
C TYR A 87 6.14 2.03 17.80
N SER A 88 5.82 1.41 18.95
CA SER A 88 6.64 0.33 19.52
C SER A 88 6.65 -0.90 18.63
N TYR A 89 5.48 -1.29 18.12
CA TYR A 89 5.35 -2.41 17.17
C TYR A 89 6.12 -2.15 15.87
N LEU A 90 6.07 -0.92 15.34
CA LEU A 90 6.86 -0.56 14.16
C LEU A 90 8.37 -0.65 14.43
N ALA A 91 8.83 -0.18 15.58
CA ALA A 91 10.24 -0.25 15.93
C ALA A 91 10.74 -1.71 16.01
N GLU A 92 9.96 -2.60 16.61
CA GLU A 92 10.28 -4.04 16.67
C GLU A 92 10.40 -4.67 15.27
N LEU A 93 9.48 -4.32 14.36
CA LEU A 93 9.53 -4.78 12.97
C LEU A 93 10.75 -4.24 12.24
N TRP A 94 11.07 -2.96 12.38
CA TRP A 94 12.20 -2.33 11.70
C TRP A 94 13.55 -2.84 12.17
N VAL A 95 13.69 -3.19 13.45
CA VAL A 95 14.90 -3.88 13.96
C VAL A 95 15.11 -5.23 13.26
N SER A 96 14.03 -5.88 12.83
CA SER A 96 14.06 -7.20 12.19
C SER A 96 14.08 -7.14 10.65
N ASP A 97 13.85 -5.96 10.06
CA ASP A 97 13.79 -5.75 8.61
C ASP A 97 14.88 -4.75 8.18
N PRO A 98 16.07 -5.23 7.74
CA PRO A 98 17.16 -4.34 7.34
C PRO A 98 16.81 -3.46 6.12
N ASP A 99 15.79 -3.82 5.35
CA ASP A 99 15.33 -3.08 4.17
C ASP A 99 14.13 -2.17 4.47
N TYR A 100 13.77 -1.96 5.74
CA TYR A 100 12.56 -1.21 6.11
C TYR A 100 12.53 0.21 5.52
N HIS A 101 13.70 0.82 5.34
CA HIS A 101 13.85 2.15 4.71
C HIS A 101 13.33 2.21 3.28
N ALA A 102 13.30 1.10 2.52
CA ALA A 102 12.70 1.06 1.19
C ALA A 102 11.18 1.31 1.20
N PHE A 103 10.58 1.26 2.39
CA PHE A 103 9.15 1.32 2.64
C PHE A 103 8.70 2.51 3.48
N VAL A 104 9.63 3.19 4.14
CA VAL A 104 9.38 4.43 4.87
C VAL A 104 9.64 5.58 3.90
N ASP A 105 8.56 6.09 3.31
CA ASP A 105 8.63 7.28 2.47
C ASP A 105 8.97 8.52 3.30
N GLU A 106 9.78 9.42 2.75
CA GLU A 106 9.97 10.76 3.34
C GLU A 106 8.63 11.48 3.39
N VAL A 107 8.10 11.67 4.60
CA VAL A 107 6.93 12.51 4.81
C VAL A 107 7.41 13.97 4.84
N ILE A 108 7.44 14.61 3.67
CA ILE A 108 7.64 16.05 3.59
C ILE A 108 6.33 16.70 4.05
N ILE A 109 6.27 17.09 5.32
CA ILE A 109 5.19 17.93 5.84
C ILE A 109 5.47 19.35 5.32
N PRO A 110 4.61 19.96 4.48
CA PRO A 110 4.79 21.35 4.09
C PRO A 110 4.69 22.24 5.35
N PRO A 111 5.51 23.31 5.45
CA PRO A 111 5.50 24.20 6.62
C PRO A 111 4.11 24.82 6.79
N SER A 112 3.72 24.96 8.06
CA SER A 112 2.44 25.50 8.52
C SER A 112 2.25 26.97 8.17
#